data_AF-Q7MS35-F1
#
_entry.id   AF-Q7MS35-F1
#
_cell.length_a   1.000
_cell.length_b   1.000
_cell.length_c   1.000
_cell.angle_alpha   90.00
_cell.angle_beta   90.00
_cell.angle_gamma   90.00
#
_symmetry.space_group_name_H-M   'P 1'
#
loop_
_entity.id
_entity.type
_entity.pdbx_description
1 polymer ?
#
loop_
_entity_poly.entity_id
_entity_poly.type
_entity_poly.pdbx_seq_one_letter_code
_entity_poly.pdbx_strand_id
1 'polypeptide(L)'
;MKRLIQGVLLLGVMLLELEASSYEEALLGARKESKPLLLVVCPKETMRCRQSEREILPHPALQATLHSYHFLRLEPKEAPSGLKTPIFPSYYIIDSVKGEVIRELWGHQSVIRLKLFLEGKVVPTTP
;
A
#
# COMPACT_ATOMS: atom_id res chain seq x y z
N MET A 1 0.92 47.34 11.43
CA MET A 1 -0.50 46.91 11.33
C MET A 1 -0.64 45.87 10.23
N LYS A 2 -1.00 44.63 10.61
CA LYS A 2 -2.00 43.73 9.96
C LYS A 2 -2.05 43.79 8.41
N ARG A 3 -1.75 42.75 7.63
CA ARG A 3 -2.43 41.44 7.41
C ARG A 3 -1.71 40.76 6.22
N LEU A 4 -1.73 39.48 5.88
CA LEU A 4 -2.19 38.19 6.40
C LEU A 4 -1.53 37.19 5.44
N ILE A 5 -0.92 36.12 5.96
CA ILE A 5 -1.06 34.73 5.48
C ILE A 5 -1.14 34.56 3.95
N GLN A 6 0.00 34.32 3.29
CA GLN A 6 0.04 33.46 2.10
C GLN A 6 0.38 32.03 2.55
N GLY A 7 -0.65 31.38 3.10
CA GLY A 7 -0.72 29.93 3.18
C GLY A 7 -1.56 29.44 2.01
N VAL A 8 -0.90 28.81 1.03
CA VAL A 8 -1.47 27.78 0.15
C VAL A 8 -0.31 26.83 -0.15
N LEU A 9 -0.12 25.82 0.70
CA LEU A 9 -0.55 24.46 0.37
C LEU A 9 0.17 23.88 -0.87
N LEU A 10 1.51 23.81 -0.83
CA LEU A 10 2.29 22.86 -1.62
C LEU A 10 2.35 21.52 -0.88
N LEU A 11 1.18 20.96 -0.60
CA LEU A 11 0.98 19.68 0.08
C LEU A 11 0.14 18.81 -0.87
N GLY A 12 0.65 18.63 -2.07
CA GLY A 12 -0.17 18.11 -3.15
C GLY A 12 0.59 17.50 -4.33
N VAL A 13 1.90 17.24 -4.25
CA VAL A 13 2.61 16.34 -5.18
C VAL A 13 3.87 15.81 -4.49
N MET A 14 3.74 14.86 -3.56
CA MET A 14 4.86 14.02 -3.12
C MET A 14 4.42 12.56 -3.09
N LEU A 15 4.02 12.06 -4.25
CA LEU A 15 3.99 10.64 -4.52
C LEU A 15 4.74 10.43 -5.83
N LEU A 16 5.70 9.50 -5.81
CA LEU A 16 6.44 8.93 -6.97
C LEU A 16 7.90 9.37 -7.19
N GLU A 17 8.67 9.60 -6.14
CA GLU A 17 10.10 9.24 -6.17
C GLU A 17 10.37 8.22 -5.06
N LEU A 18 9.85 7.01 -5.25
CA LEU A 18 10.26 5.85 -4.44
C LEU A 18 11.65 5.43 -4.95
N GLU A 19 12.70 5.75 -4.20
CA GLU A 19 13.85 4.85 -4.12
C GLU A 19 13.30 3.45 -3.86
N ALA A 20 13.79 2.47 -4.61
CA ALA A 20 13.39 1.08 -4.41
C ALA A 20 13.91 0.62 -3.04
N SER A 21 13.12 0.85 -1.99
CA SER A 21 13.37 0.29 -0.66
C SER A 21 13.27 -1.23 -0.75
N SER A 22 14.26 -1.92 -0.20
CA SER A 22 14.15 -3.36 0.03
C SER A 22 13.02 -3.68 1.02
N TYR A 23 12.59 -4.95 1.07
CA TYR A 23 11.61 -5.42 2.03
C TYR A 23 12.07 -5.19 3.48
N GLU A 24 13.34 -5.44 3.74
CA GLU A 24 13.99 -5.32 5.04
C GLU A 24 14.05 -3.86 5.50
N GLU A 25 14.42 -2.94 4.61
CA GLU A 25 14.42 -1.50 4.89
C GLU A 25 13.01 -0.99 5.17
N ALA A 26 12.01 -1.43 4.40
CA ALA A 26 10.62 -1.04 4.61
C ALA A 26 10.07 -1.58 5.93
N LEU A 27 10.45 -2.80 6.34
CA LEU A 27 10.11 -3.32 7.67
C LEU A 27 10.72 -2.48 8.79
N LEU A 28 11.99 -2.07 8.64
CA LEU A 28 12.63 -1.18 9.61
C LEU A 28 11.96 0.19 9.66
N GLY A 29 11.58 0.76 8.52
CA GLY A 29 10.80 1.99 8.41
C GLY A 29 9.45 1.87 9.11
N ALA A 30 8.70 0.81 8.80
CA ALA A 30 7.41 0.51 9.42
C ALA A 30 7.51 0.39 10.96
N ARG A 31 8.57 -0.26 11.48
CA ARG A 31 8.84 -0.34 12.92
C ARG A 31 9.08 1.03 13.54
N LYS A 32 9.90 1.87 12.90
CA LYS A 32 10.20 3.24 13.39
C LYS A 32 8.94 4.11 13.42
N GLU A 33 8.07 3.95 12.43
CA GLU A 33 6.79 4.66 12.36
C GLU A 33 5.71 4.08 13.27
N SER A 34 5.96 2.94 13.93
CA SER A 34 4.94 2.18 14.67
C SER A 34 3.71 1.84 13.82
N LYS A 35 3.94 1.54 12.55
CA LYS A 35 2.89 1.17 11.58
C LYS A 35 3.09 -0.26 11.09
N PRO A 36 2.02 -0.96 10.70
CA PRO A 36 2.13 -2.16 9.87
C PRO A 36 2.66 -1.81 8.47
N LEU A 37 3.28 -2.79 7.81
CA LEU A 37 3.72 -2.67 6.42
C LEU A 37 2.58 -3.12 5.50
N LEU A 38 2.17 -2.26 4.57
CA LEU A 38 1.37 -2.61 3.41
C LEU A 38 2.31 -2.90 2.25
N LEU A 39 2.47 -4.19 1.93
CA LEU A 39 3.26 -4.64 0.79
C LEU A 39 2.32 -4.93 -0.39
N VAL A 40 2.63 -4.34 -1.55
CA VAL A 40 1.97 -4.62 -2.82
C VAL A 40 2.96 -5.27 -3.78
N VAL A 41 2.70 -6.52 -4.14
CA VAL A 41 3.51 -7.23 -5.15
C VAL A 41 2.77 -7.18 -6.48
N CYS A 42 3.43 -6.59 -7.48
CA CYS A 42 2.82 -6.34 -8.78
C CYS A 42 3.85 -6.24 -9.90
N PRO A 43 3.72 -7.02 -11.00
CA PRO A 43 4.51 -6.77 -12.20
C PRO A 43 4.07 -5.50 -12.92
N LYS A 44 5.02 -4.60 -13.23
CA LYS A 44 4.81 -3.32 -13.96
C LYS A 44 3.96 -3.45 -15.23
N GLU A 45 4.09 -4.58 -15.92
CA GLU A 45 3.57 -4.76 -17.27
C GLU A 45 2.11 -5.22 -17.32
N THR A 46 1.51 -5.60 -16.19
CA THR A 46 0.12 -6.11 -16.22
C THR A 46 -0.90 -4.99 -16.10
N MET A 47 -1.98 -5.11 -16.87
CA MET A 47 -3.08 -4.13 -16.87
C MET A 47 -3.68 -3.94 -15.47
N ARG A 48 -3.90 -5.03 -14.73
CA ARG A 48 -4.48 -4.99 -13.38
C ARG A 48 -3.56 -4.30 -12.36
N CYS A 49 -2.24 -4.46 -12.49
CA CYS A 49 -1.27 -3.73 -11.67
C CYS A 49 -1.28 -2.23 -11.96
N ARG A 50 -1.25 -1.85 -13.24
CA ARG A 50 -1.34 -0.43 -13.63
C ARG A 50 -2.63 0.21 -13.12
N GLN A 51 -3.75 -0.51 -13.20
CA GLN A 51 -5.02 -0.02 -12.69
C GLN A 51 -4.99 0.15 -11.16
N SER A 52 -4.42 -0.82 -10.43
CA SER A 52 -4.24 -0.68 -8.99
C SER A 52 -3.43 0.56 -8.63
N GLU A 53 -2.30 0.78 -9.31
CA GLU A 53 -1.38 1.88 -9.02
C GLU A 53 -1.93 3.25 -9.43
N ARG A 54 -2.70 3.34 -10.52
CA ARG A 54 -3.15 4.63 -11.09
C ARG A 54 -4.56 5.04 -10.68
N GLU A 55 -5.44 4.09 -10.37
CA GLU A 55 -6.85 4.36 -10.13
C GLU A 55 -7.28 3.97 -8.71
N ILE A 56 -6.84 2.81 -8.22
CA ILE A 56 -7.35 2.26 -6.96
C ILE A 56 -6.58 2.83 -5.76
N LEU A 57 -5.27 2.62 -5.67
CA LEU A 57 -4.45 3.08 -4.55
C LEU A 57 -4.49 4.61 -4.35
N PRO A 58 -4.47 5.45 -5.41
CA PRO A 58 -4.60 6.90 -5.26
C PRO A 58 -6.02 7.36 -4.91
N HIS A 59 -7.02 6.47 -4.90
CA HIS A 59 -8.41 6.87 -4.72
C HIS A 59 -8.61 7.58 -3.37
N PRO A 60 -9.30 8.74 -3.30
CA PRO A 60 -9.45 9.54 -2.08
C PRO A 60 -10.02 8.77 -0.89
N ALA A 61 -10.96 7.85 -1.15
CA ALA A 61 -11.57 7.01 -0.12
C ALA A 61 -10.59 6.05 0.59
N LEU A 62 -9.40 5.82 0.03
CA LEU A 62 -8.36 5.00 0.64
C LEU A 62 -7.29 5.81 1.37
N GLN A 63 -7.12 7.09 1.03
CA GLN A 63 -5.95 7.88 1.48
C GLN A 63 -5.81 7.89 3.00
N ALA A 64 -6.89 8.19 3.72
CA ALA A 64 -6.87 8.21 5.19
C ALA A 64 -6.42 6.85 5.79
N THR A 65 -6.88 5.74 5.21
CA THR A 65 -6.51 4.40 5.66
C THR A 65 -5.09 4.03 5.21
N LEU A 66 -4.67 4.41 4.00
CA LEU A 66 -3.31 4.13 3.52
C LEU A 66 -2.25 4.86 4.35
N HIS A 67 -2.54 6.05 4.88
CA HIS A 67 -1.63 6.77 5.78
C HIS A 67 -1.33 6.04 7.10
N SER A 68 -2.17 5.07 7.52
CA SER A 68 -1.89 4.23 8.69
C SER A 68 -0.90 3.09 8.43
N TYR A 69 -0.42 2.95 7.19
CA TYR A 69 0.56 1.95 6.79
C TYR A 69 1.88 2.60 6.37
N HIS A 70 2.96 1.89 6.59
CA HIS A 70 4.17 2.09 5.80
C HIS A 70 3.97 1.33 4.48
N PHE A 71 4.14 1.98 3.34
CA PHE A 71 3.81 1.40 2.03
C PHE A 71 5.06 0.94 1.29
N LEU A 72 5.03 -0.27 0.75
CA LEU A 72 6.07 -0.79 -0.14
C LEU A 72 5.43 -1.45 -1.36
N ARG A 73 6.03 -1.21 -2.53
CA ARG A 73 5.66 -1.86 -3.79
C ARG A 73 6.88 -2.60 -4.35
N LEU A 74 6.70 -3.87 -4.69
CA LEU A 74 7.75 -4.73 -5.25
C LEU A 74 7.32 -5.40 -6.55
N GLU A 75 8.28 -5.66 -7.44
CA GLU A 75 8.12 -6.66 -8.49
C GLU A 75 8.08 -8.08 -7.89
N PRO A 76 7.48 -9.07 -8.57
CA PRO A 76 7.44 -10.44 -8.06
C PRO A 76 8.81 -11.04 -7.75
N LYS A 77 9.83 -10.70 -8.53
CA LYS A 77 11.21 -11.17 -8.35
C LYS A 77 11.90 -10.58 -7.10
N GLU A 78 11.37 -9.50 -6.56
CA GLU A 78 11.89 -8.78 -5.38
C GLU A 78 11.12 -9.16 -4.11
N ALA A 79 9.99 -9.88 -4.25
CA ALA A 79 9.17 -10.28 -3.12
C ALA A 79 9.96 -11.22 -2.19
N PRO A 80 9.75 -11.12 -0.86
CA PRO A 80 10.44 -11.98 0.09
C PRO A 80 10.10 -13.46 -0.16
N SER A 81 11.10 -14.32 0.03
CA SER A 81 10.95 -15.77 -0.10
C SER A 81 9.82 -16.30 0.79
N GLY A 82 8.97 -17.17 0.22
CA GLY A 82 7.85 -17.80 0.94
C GLY A 82 6.52 -17.03 0.86
N LEU A 83 6.50 -15.82 0.29
CA LEU A 83 5.27 -15.08 0.03
C LEU A 83 4.50 -15.70 -1.15
N LYS A 84 3.24 -16.10 -0.94
CA LYS A 84 2.41 -16.70 -2.00
C LYS A 84 1.82 -15.63 -2.90
N THR A 85 2.23 -15.54 -4.16
CA THR A 85 1.71 -14.57 -5.14
C THR A 85 0.90 -15.22 -6.27
N PRO A 86 -0.24 -15.87 -5.97
CA PRO A 86 -0.96 -16.65 -6.98
C PRO A 86 -1.60 -15.78 -8.07
N ILE A 87 -2.00 -14.54 -7.72
CA ILE A 87 -2.69 -13.62 -8.62
C ILE A 87 -2.26 -12.18 -8.30
N PHE A 88 -1.89 -11.42 -9.34
CA PHE A 88 -1.55 -10.00 -9.23
C PHE A 88 -2.75 -9.07 -9.52
N PRO A 89 -2.82 -7.88 -8.89
CA PRO A 89 -2.01 -7.43 -7.74
C PRO A 89 -2.18 -8.32 -6.50
N SER A 90 -1.13 -8.45 -5.70
CA SER A 90 -1.22 -9.10 -4.38
C SER A 90 -0.91 -8.08 -3.29
N TYR A 91 -1.77 -7.99 -2.28
CA TYR A 91 -1.66 -7.07 -1.15
C TYR A 91 -1.46 -7.86 0.14
N TYR A 92 -0.52 -7.42 0.98
CA TYR A 92 -0.22 -8.04 2.26
C TYR A 92 -0.15 -6.98 3.34
N ILE A 93 -0.78 -7.26 4.48
CA ILE A 93 -0.56 -6.52 5.72
C ILE A 93 0.40 -7.34 6.55
N ILE A 94 1.54 -6.75 6.88
CA ILE A 94 2.62 -7.42 7.60
C ILE A 94 2.83 -6.72 8.94
N ASP A 95 2.90 -7.52 10.00
CA ASP A 95 3.27 -7.06 11.34
C ASP A 95 4.72 -6.57 11.27
N SER A 96 4.95 -5.27 11.49
CA SER A 96 6.29 -4.73 11.36
C SER A 96 7.24 -5.29 12.42
N VAL A 97 6.77 -5.64 13.61
CA VAL A 97 7.61 -6.16 14.70
C VAL A 97 8.00 -7.61 14.44
N LYS A 98 7.02 -8.47 14.10
CA LYS A 98 7.24 -9.91 13.89
C LYS A 98 7.72 -10.26 12.48
N GLY A 99 7.44 -9.40 11.50
CA GLY A 99 7.69 -9.68 10.08
C GLY A 99 6.74 -10.72 9.49
N GLU A 100 5.60 -10.98 10.14
CA GLU A 100 4.63 -11.99 9.75
C GLU A 100 3.46 -11.39 8.96
N VAL A 101 2.97 -12.12 7.96
CA VAL A 101 1.77 -11.74 7.22
C VAL A 101 0.55 -11.90 8.13
N ILE A 102 -0.15 -10.79 8.38
CA ILE A 102 -1.40 -10.74 9.17
C ILE A 102 -2.60 -11.02 8.26
N ARG A 103 -2.61 -10.43 7.06
CA ARG A 103 -3.70 -10.56 6.08
C ARG A 103 -3.14 -10.48 4.67
N GLU A 104 -3.82 -11.18 3.76
CA GLU A 104 -3.51 -11.17 2.33
C GLU A 104 -4.79 -11.00 1.49
N LEU A 105 -4.64 -10.35 0.35
CA LEU A 105 -5.70 -10.15 -0.63
C LEU A 105 -5.08 -10.21 -2.03
N TRP A 106 -5.68 -10.98 -2.93
CA TRP A 106 -5.10 -11.23 -4.25
C TRP A 106 -6.05 -10.89 -5.37
N GLY A 107 -5.45 -10.53 -6.51
CA GLY A 107 -6.17 -10.14 -7.73
C GLY A 107 -6.70 -8.72 -7.68
N HIS A 108 -7.37 -8.34 -8.76
CA HIS A 108 -7.94 -7.02 -8.91
C HIS A 108 -9.01 -6.73 -7.84
N GLN A 109 -8.94 -5.55 -7.23
CA GLN A 109 -9.83 -5.13 -6.15
C GLN A 109 -10.59 -3.88 -6.54
N SER A 110 -11.87 -3.79 -6.14
CA SER A 110 -12.55 -2.50 -6.12
C SER A 110 -12.02 -1.65 -4.95
N VAL A 111 -12.17 -0.34 -5.05
CA VAL A 111 -11.83 0.61 -3.97
C VAL A 111 -12.47 0.20 -2.64
N ILE A 112 -13.77 -0.13 -2.64
CA ILE A 112 -14.50 -0.52 -1.44
C ILE A 112 -13.92 -1.80 -0.84
N ARG A 113 -13.63 -2.80 -1.66
CA ARG A 113 -13.10 -4.09 -1.19
C ARG A 113 -11.71 -3.92 -0.58
N LEU A 114 -10.84 -3.14 -1.23
CA LEU A 114 -9.52 -2.83 -0.70
C LEU A 114 -9.63 -2.04 0.62
N LYS A 115 -10.56 -1.07 0.71
CA LYS A 115 -10.81 -0.33 1.96
C LYS A 115 -11.18 -1.25 3.12
N LEU A 116 -12.12 -2.18 2.90
CA LEU A 116 -12.54 -3.13 3.93
C LEU A 116 -11.37 -4.01 4.40
N PHE A 117 -10.55 -4.49 3.47
CA PHE A 117 -9.35 -5.26 3.78
C PHE A 117 -8.35 -4.47 4.64
N LEU A 118 -8.06 -3.22 4.26
CA LEU A 118 -7.17 -2.35 5.02
C LEU A 118 -7.74 -2.11 6.43
N GLU A 119 -9.03 -1.82 6.55
CA GLU A 119 -9.71 -1.64 7.84
C GLU A 119 -9.81 -2.92 8.70
N GLY A 120 -9.33 -4.06 8.21
CA GLY A 120 -9.42 -5.35 8.91
C GLY A 120 -10.84 -5.87 9.04
N LYS A 121 -11.76 -5.37 8.20
CA LYS A 121 -13.14 -5.83 8.14
C LYS A 121 -13.25 -7.08 7.27
N VAL A 122 -14.32 -7.84 7.48
CA VAL A 122 -14.64 -9.00 6.65
C VAL A 122 -14.73 -8.56 5.20
N VAL A 123 -13.90 -9.15 4.35
CA VAL A 123 -13.91 -8.93 2.91
C VAL A 123 -14.92 -9.91 2.32
N PRO A 124 -16.04 -9.47 1.74
CA PRO A 124 -16.99 -10.38 1.12
C PRO A 124 -16.28 -11.16 0.01
N THR A 125 -16.38 -12.49 0.06
CA THR A 125 -16.06 -13.32 -1.10
C THR A 125 -17.13 -13.01 -2.15
N THR A 126 -16.76 -12.33 -3.23
CA THR A 126 -17.65 -12.21 -4.38
C THR A 126 -17.99 -13.64 -4.84
N PRO A 127 -19.28 -14.00 -5.03
CA PRO A 127 -19.66 -15.27 -5.61
C PRO A 127 -19.13 -15.43 -7.04
#